data_AF-A0A382DL28-F1
#
_entry.id   AF-A0A382DL28-F1
#
_cell.length_a   1.000
_cell.length_b   1.000
_cell.length_c   1.000
_cell.angle_alpha   90.00
_cell.angle_beta   90.00
_cell.angle_gamma   90.00
#
_symmetry.space_group_name_H-M   'P 1'
#
loop_
_entity.id
_entity.type
_entity.pdbx_description
1 polymer ?
#
loop_
_entity_poly.entity_id
_entity_poly.type
_entity_poly.pdbx_seq_one_letter_code
_entity_poly.pdbx_strand_id
1 'polypeptide(L)'
;MIEAMTYRFRGHSMADPSSYREDSEIKQWEDKDPILLFKEYVKENNLLTDTDISNIENEVKVIVENCLKFAENSPLPDMSVAMDKIYYSDN
;
A
#
# COMPACT_ATOMS: atom_id res chain seq x y z
N MET A 1 -20.59 -14.62 -6.56
CA MET A 1 -19.12 -14.66 -6.61
C MET A 1 -18.67 -13.45 -7.40
N ILE A 2 -17.63 -12.74 -6.92
CA ILE A 2 -17.04 -11.58 -7.61
C ILE A 2 -15.55 -11.90 -7.81
N GLU A 3 -15.06 -11.71 -9.03
CA GLU A 3 -13.64 -11.83 -9.37
C GLU A 3 -13.12 -10.44 -9.78
N ALA A 4 -12.06 -9.98 -9.14
CA ALA A 4 -11.39 -8.73 -9.45
C ALA A 4 -10.05 -9.01 -10.12
N MET A 5 -9.97 -8.76 -11.42
CA MET A 5 -8.74 -8.90 -12.19
C MET A 5 -7.79 -7.74 -11.85
N THR A 6 -6.74 -8.03 -11.10
CA THR A 6 -5.73 -7.06 -10.65
C THR A 6 -4.33 -7.54 -10.95
N TYR A 7 -3.34 -6.69 -10.70
CA TYR A 7 -1.94 -6.99 -10.94
C TYR A 7 -1.05 -6.50 -9.80
N ARG A 8 0.02 -7.25 -9.52
CA ARG A 8 1.05 -6.84 -8.57
C ARG A 8 2.33 -6.48 -9.31
N PHE A 9 2.72 -5.23 -9.19
CA PHE A 9 3.91 -4.69 -9.85
C PHE A 9 5.23 -5.25 -9.27
N ARG A 10 5.29 -5.50 -7.96
CA ARG A 10 6.47 -6.10 -7.30
C ARG A 10 6.46 -7.62 -7.32
N GLY A 11 7.53 -8.27 -6.84
CA GLY A 11 7.65 -9.73 -6.70
C GLY A 11 6.77 -10.32 -5.58
N HIS A 12 6.81 -11.65 -5.40
CA HIS A 12 5.99 -12.40 -4.42
C HIS A 12 6.03 -11.79 -3.03
N SER A 13 7.23 -11.45 -2.64
CA SER A 13 7.60 -10.84 -1.38
C SER A 13 8.83 -9.96 -1.60
N MET A 14 9.35 -9.36 -0.52
CA MET A 14 10.61 -8.62 -0.56
C MET A 14 11.82 -9.48 -0.99
N ALA A 15 11.73 -10.81 -0.85
CA ALA A 15 12.82 -11.74 -1.20
C ALA A 15 12.70 -12.29 -2.62
N ASP A 16 11.57 -12.10 -3.30
CA ASP A 16 11.33 -12.66 -4.63
C ASP A 16 11.71 -11.65 -5.73
N PRO A 17 12.71 -11.97 -6.57
CA PRO A 17 13.13 -11.09 -7.67
C PRO A 17 12.15 -11.07 -8.86
N SER A 18 11.10 -11.92 -8.87
CA SER A 18 10.07 -11.96 -9.92
C SER A 18 10.55 -12.40 -11.31
N SER A 19 11.57 -13.26 -11.38
CA SER A 19 12.22 -13.70 -12.63
C SER A 19 11.36 -14.61 -13.54
N TYR A 20 10.09 -14.84 -13.19
CA TYR A 20 9.15 -15.69 -13.91
C TYR A 20 8.10 -14.89 -14.72
N ARG A 21 8.24 -13.57 -14.79
CA ARG A 21 7.40 -12.67 -15.59
C ARG A 21 8.29 -11.74 -16.41
N GLU A 22 7.77 -11.33 -17.55
CA GLU A 22 8.44 -10.37 -18.42
C GLU A 22 8.21 -8.95 -17.92
N ASP A 23 9.23 -8.09 -17.98
CA ASP A 23 9.10 -6.67 -17.63
C ASP A 23 8.06 -5.96 -18.51
N SER A 24 7.91 -6.43 -19.74
CA SER A 24 6.90 -5.90 -20.67
C SER A 24 5.46 -6.19 -20.22
N GLU A 25 5.21 -7.33 -19.56
CA GLU A 25 3.90 -7.65 -18.99
C GLU A 25 3.60 -6.68 -17.84
N ILE A 26 4.57 -6.48 -16.92
CA ILE A 26 4.43 -5.56 -15.79
C ILE A 26 4.09 -4.16 -16.29
N LYS A 27 4.82 -3.66 -17.29
CA LYS A 27 4.59 -2.34 -17.86
C LYS A 27 3.19 -2.16 -18.46
N GLN A 28 2.69 -3.17 -19.18
CA GLN A 28 1.32 -3.13 -19.73
C GLN A 28 0.25 -3.02 -18.63
N TRP A 29 0.53 -3.51 -17.43
CA TRP A 29 -0.36 -3.39 -16.28
C TRP A 29 -0.15 -2.09 -15.50
N GLU A 30 1.06 -1.52 -15.47
CA GLU A 30 1.31 -0.18 -14.92
C GLU A 30 0.55 0.91 -15.69
N ASP A 31 0.42 0.76 -17.01
CA ASP A 31 -0.44 1.62 -17.85
C ASP A 31 -1.93 1.54 -17.44
N LYS A 32 -2.31 0.53 -16.63
CA LYS A 32 -3.66 0.33 -16.08
C LYS A 32 -3.73 0.60 -14.58
N ASP A 33 -2.76 1.32 -14.02
CA ASP A 33 -2.76 1.66 -12.59
C ASP A 33 -4.08 2.37 -12.21
N PRO A 34 -4.90 1.77 -11.33
CA PRO A 34 -6.19 2.33 -10.95
C PRO A 34 -6.07 3.72 -10.30
N ILE A 35 -4.94 4.05 -9.66
CA ILE A 35 -4.71 5.37 -9.07
C ILE A 35 -4.54 6.41 -10.18
N LEU A 36 -3.78 6.09 -11.23
CA LEU A 36 -3.59 7.00 -12.37
C LEU A 36 -4.89 7.19 -13.14
N LEU A 37 -5.57 6.08 -13.47
CA LEU A 37 -6.85 6.12 -14.18
C LEU A 37 -7.91 6.90 -13.40
N PHE A 38 -7.99 6.70 -12.08
CA PHE A 38 -8.94 7.44 -11.26
C PHE A 38 -8.56 8.92 -11.13
N LYS A 39 -7.27 9.25 -11.06
CA LYS A 39 -6.78 10.63 -11.07
C LYS A 39 -7.18 11.36 -12.35
N GLU A 40 -7.06 10.72 -13.51
CA GLU A 40 -7.54 11.27 -14.78
C GLU A 40 -9.05 11.49 -14.75
N TYR A 41 -9.81 10.47 -14.34
CA TYR A 41 -11.26 10.54 -14.23
C TYR A 41 -11.75 11.71 -13.37
N VAL A 42 -11.20 11.91 -12.18
CA VAL A 42 -11.63 12.99 -11.28
C VAL A 42 -11.29 14.38 -11.84
N LYS A 43 -10.20 14.51 -12.61
CA LYS A 43 -9.85 15.76 -13.28
C LYS A 43 -10.79 16.06 -14.46
N GLU A 44 -11.03 15.08 -15.33
CA GLU A 44 -11.93 15.22 -16.47
C GLU A 44 -13.35 15.59 -16.06
N ASN A 45 -13.78 15.10 -14.89
CA ASN A 45 -15.11 15.38 -14.34
C ASN A 45 -15.13 16.60 -13.40
N ASN A 46 -14.04 17.37 -13.31
CA ASN A 46 -13.91 18.55 -12.44
C ASN A 46 -14.27 18.28 -10.97
N LEU A 47 -14.00 17.06 -10.49
CA LEU A 47 -14.26 16.65 -9.10
C LEU A 47 -13.13 17.08 -8.16
N LEU A 48 -11.90 17.12 -8.68
CA LEU A 48 -10.70 17.57 -7.97
C LEU A 48 -9.80 18.38 -8.90
N THR A 49 -9.15 19.39 -8.35
CA THR A 49 -8.10 20.15 -9.03
C THR A 49 -6.73 19.52 -8.83
N ASP A 50 -5.74 19.93 -9.63
CA ASP A 50 -4.34 19.52 -9.41
C ASP A 50 -3.82 19.91 -8.02
N THR A 51 -4.31 21.04 -7.47
CA THR A 51 -3.98 21.46 -6.11
C THR A 51 -4.57 20.50 -5.07
N ASP A 52 -5.82 20.07 -5.24
CA ASP A 52 -6.46 19.12 -4.31
C ASP A 52 -5.72 17.78 -4.32
N ILE A 53 -5.38 17.28 -5.50
CA ILE A 53 -4.61 16.03 -5.66
C ILE A 53 -3.25 16.15 -4.97
N SER A 54 -2.52 17.24 -5.20
CA SER A 54 -1.22 17.46 -4.56
C SER A 54 -1.32 17.56 -3.03
N ASN A 55 -2.37 18.19 -2.52
CA ASN A 55 -2.62 18.27 -1.08
C ASN A 55 -2.84 16.88 -0.48
N ILE A 56 -3.64 16.02 -1.12
CA ILE A 56 -3.88 14.63 -0.69
C ILE A 56 -2.57 13.84 -0.71
N GLU A 57 -1.77 13.94 -1.77
CA GLU A 57 -0.47 13.25 -1.86
C GLU A 57 0.49 13.66 -0.75
N ASN A 58 0.55 14.96 -0.44
CA ASN A 58 1.37 15.49 0.64
C ASN A 58 0.87 15.03 2.02
N GLU A 59 -0.43 15.02 2.25
CA GLU A 59 -1.03 14.53 3.49
C GLU A 59 -0.70 13.04 3.71
N VAL A 60 -0.91 12.21 2.69
CA VAL A 60 -0.58 10.78 2.75
C VAL A 60 0.90 10.56 3.01
N LYS A 61 1.79 11.35 2.40
CA LYS A 61 3.23 11.27 2.65
C LYS A 61 3.56 11.54 4.12
N VAL A 62 2.99 12.59 4.71
CA VAL A 62 3.19 12.92 6.13
C VAL A 62 2.66 11.80 7.03
N ILE A 63 1.51 11.21 6.71
CA ILE A 63 0.96 10.07 7.46
C ILE A 63 1.92 8.90 7.43
N VAL A 64 2.41 8.51 6.24
CA VAL A 64 3.34 7.37 6.09
C VAL A 64 4.66 7.63 6.83
N GLU A 65 5.21 8.83 6.74
CA GLU A 65 6.43 9.21 7.49
C GLU A 65 6.24 9.14 9.00
N ASN A 66 5.08 9.56 9.51
CA ASN A 66 4.76 9.47 10.93
C ASN A 66 4.58 8.01 11.39
N CYS A 67 3.91 7.18 10.58
CA CYS A 67 3.78 5.74 10.84
C CYS A 67 5.15 5.06 10.88
N LEU A 68 6.05 5.39 9.95
CA LEU A 68 7.42 4.86 9.94
C LEU A 68 8.17 5.25 11.22
N LYS A 69 8.19 6.54 11.57
CA LYS A 69 8.82 7.03 12.81
C LYS A 69 8.26 6.34 14.05
N PHE A 70 6.95 6.17 14.11
CA PHE A 70 6.32 5.46 15.23
C PHE A 70 6.80 4.00 15.29
N ALA A 71 6.81 3.29 14.17
CA ALA A 71 7.23 1.89 14.11
C ALA A 71 8.72 1.72 14.49
N GLU A 72 9.60 2.59 14.00
CA GLU A 72 11.04 2.55 14.29
C GLU A 72 11.38 2.89 15.75
N ASN A 73 10.62 3.81 16.36
CA ASN A 73 10.83 4.22 17.75
C ASN A 73 10.04 3.38 18.76
N SER A 74 9.21 2.44 18.29
CA SER A 74 8.48 1.54 19.18
C SER A 74 9.45 0.58 19.86
N PRO A 75 9.36 0.39 21.19
CA PRO A 75 10.22 -0.58 21.87
C PRO A 75 9.92 -1.99 21.38
N LEU A 76 10.93 -2.85 21.40
CA LEU A 76 10.71 -4.28 21.22
C LEU A 76 9.75 -4.80 22.30
N PRO A 77 8.89 -5.78 21.97
CA PRO A 77 8.01 -6.39 22.97
C PRO A 77 8.85 -7.05 24.07
N ASP A 78 8.35 -6.98 25.30
CA ASP A 78 8.95 -7.71 26.42
C ASP A 78 8.80 -9.23 26.21
N MET A 79 9.79 -10.02 26.58
CA MET A 79 9.72 -11.48 26.41
C MET A 79 8.55 -12.12 27.16
N SER A 80 8.05 -11.50 28.23
CA SER A 80 6.87 -11.95 28.97
C SER A 80 5.62 -12.04 28.09
N VAL A 81 5.49 -11.20 27.06
CA VAL A 81 4.31 -11.22 26.18
C VAL A 81 4.37 -12.33 25.12
N ALA A 82 5.47 -13.10 25.04
CA ALA A 82 5.62 -14.15 24.03
C ALA A 82 4.56 -15.26 24.13
N MET A 83 4.05 -15.51 25.34
CA MET A 83 3.01 -16.52 25.61
C MET A 83 1.62 -15.91 25.80
N ASP A 84 1.51 -14.58 25.75
CA ASP A 84 0.22 -13.89 25.85
C ASP A 84 -0.66 -14.25 24.66
N LYS A 85 -1.98 -14.32 24.89
CA LYS A 85 -3.01 -14.59 23.87
C LYS A 85 -2.96 -15.97 23.20
N ILE A 86 -2.20 -16.93 23.75
CA ILE A 86 -2.30 -18.35 23.34
C ILE A 86 -3.68 -18.92 23.70
N TYR A 87 -4.20 -18.59 24.88
CA TYR A 87 -5.56 -18.90 25.30
C TYR A 87 -6.31 -17.62 25.65
N TYR A 88 -7.62 -17.67 25.45
CA TYR A 88 -8.51 -16.67 26.00
C TYR A 88 -8.67 -16.93 27.49
N SER A 89 -8.45 -15.91 28.32
CA SER A 89 -8.81 -15.91 29.74
C SER A 89 -9.60 -14.64 30.04
N ASP A 90 -10.67 -14.77 30.82
CA ASP A 90 -11.46 -13.64 31.33
C ASP A 90 -10.60 -12.84 32.33
N ASN A 91 -9.75 -11.94 31.84
CA ASN A 91 -9.20 -10.83 32.61
C ASN A 91 -9.63 -9.53 31.96
#